data_AF-A0A2J8Y2D5-F1
#
_entry.id   AF-A0A2J8Y2D5-F1
#
_cell.length_a   1.000
_cell.length_b   1.000
_cell.length_c   1.000
_cell.angle_alpha   90.00
_cell.angle_beta   90.00
_cell.angle_gamma   90.00
#
_symmetry.space_group_name_H-M   'P 1'
#
loop_
_entity.id
_entity.type
_entity.pdbx_description
1 polymer ?
#
loop_
_entity_poly.entity_id
_entity_poly.type
_entity_poly.pdbx_seq_one_letter_code
_entity_poly.pdbx_strand_id
1 'polypeptide(L)'
;MGNLFGRKKQSRVTEQDKAILQLKQQRDKLRQYQKRIAQQLERERALARQLLRDGRKERAKLLLKKKRYQEQLLDRTENQISSLEAMVQSIEFTQIEMKVMEGLQFGNECLNKMHQVMSIEEVERILDETQEAVEYQRQIDELLAGSFTQEDEDAILEELSAITQEQIELPEVPSEPLPEKIPGISMFDSSEWLEFAEQWILEGNKTECSQPFSLGRGHRGLPGQALLPGCVARGHACLALGLGLGFPGVG
;
A
#
# COMPACT_ATOMS: atom_id res chain seq x y z
N MET A 1 -54.37 8.20 9.97
CA MET A 1 -53.06 8.21 10.65
C MET A 1 -52.33 6.95 10.22
N GLY A 2 -51.26 7.06 9.42
CA GLY A 2 -50.63 5.88 8.79
C GLY A 2 -49.11 5.99 8.79
N ASN A 3 -48.48 5.03 9.47
CA ASN A 3 -47.10 4.55 9.36
C ASN A 3 -45.95 5.58 9.29
N LEU A 4 -45.49 6.00 10.48
CA LEU A 4 -44.26 6.79 10.70
C LEU A 4 -43.05 5.96 11.17
N PHE A 5 -43.13 4.63 11.18
CA PHE A 5 -42.06 3.75 11.65
C PHE A 5 -41.52 2.85 10.54
N GLY A 6 -41.03 3.46 9.47
CA GLY A 6 -40.14 2.80 8.51
C GLY A 6 -38.74 2.72 9.09
N ARG A 7 -38.29 1.51 9.44
CA ARG A 7 -36.91 1.19 9.83
C ARG A 7 -35.94 1.86 8.83
N LYS A 8 -35.16 2.86 9.27
CA LYS A 8 -34.16 3.52 8.43
C LYS A 8 -33.15 2.46 8.01
N LYS A 9 -33.12 2.09 6.72
CA LYS A 9 -32.03 1.30 6.13
C LYS A 9 -30.73 2.05 6.44
N GLN A 10 -29.81 1.44 7.20
CA GLN A 10 -28.46 1.98 7.36
C GLN A 10 -27.87 2.13 5.96
N SER A 11 -27.68 3.37 5.53
CA SER A 11 -27.12 3.67 4.21
C SER A 11 -25.69 3.16 4.17
N ARG A 12 -25.30 2.44 3.11
CA ARG A 12 -23.90 2.08 2.77
C ARG A 12 -22.99 3.30 2.53
N VAL A 13 -23.49 4.51 2.81
CA VAL A 13 -22.82 5.79 2.57
C VAL A 13 -22.20 6.22 3.89
N THR A 14 -20.87 6.33 3.90
CA THR A 14 -20.11 6.79 5.06
C THR A 14 -20.37 8.29 5.30
N GLU A 15 -20.04 8.79 6.49
CA GLU A 15 -20.14 10.24 6.76
C GLU A 15 -19.18 11.05 5.89
N GLN A 16 -18.03 10.46 5.55
CA GLN A 16 -17.02 11.03 4.66
C GLN A 16 -17.57 11.20 3.23
N ASP A 17 -18.28 10.19 2.71
CA ASP A 17 -18.93 10.27 1.40
C ASP A 17 -19.98 11.40 1.34
N LYS A 18 -20.71 11.62 2.43
CA LYS A 18 -21.67 12.72 2.53
C LYS A 18 -20.98 14.08 2.49
N ALA A 19 -19.84 14.22 3.18
CA ALA A 19 -19.05 15.45 3.16
C ALA A 19 -18.49 15.73 1.75
N ILE A 20 -17.93 14.72 1.08
CA ILE A 20 -17.46 14.82 -0.31
C ILE A 20 -18.60 15.23 -1.24
N LEU A 21 -19.77 14.61 -1.10
CA LEU A 21 -20.95 14.95 -1.91
C LEU A 21 -21.36 16.41 -1.71
N GLN A 22 -21.39 16.89 -0.47
CA GLN A 22 -21.73 18.29 -0.17
C GLN A 22 -20.72 19.26 -0.79
N LEU A 23 -19.43 19.00 -0.67
CA LEU A 23 -18.38 19.82 -1.29
C LEU A 23 -18.50 19.84 -2.81
N LYS A 24 -18.71 18.69 -3.45
CA LYS A 24 -18.92 18.57 -4.90
C LYS A 24 -20.18 19.34 -5.34
N GLN A 25 -21.27 19.26 -4.59
CA GLN A 25 -22.48 20.06 -4.86
C GLN A 25 -22.23 21.57 -4.77
N GLN A 26 -21.46 22.04 -3.79
CA GLN A 26 -21.12 23.46 -3.67
C GLN A 26 -20.24 23.91 -4.84
N ARG A 27 -19.24 23.12 -5.22
CA ARG A 27 -18.40 23.37 -6.39
C ARG A 27 -19.24 23.50 -7.65
N ASP A 28 -20.19 22.59 -7.87
CA ASP A 28 -21.04 22.61 -9.06
C ASP A 28 -21.96 23.84 -9.10
N LYS A 29 -22.46 24.29 -7.94
CA LYS A 29 -23.21 25.56 -7.82
C LYS A 29 -22.33 26.76 -8.18
N LEU A 30 -21.08 26.80 -7.71
CA LEU A 30 -20.14 27.88 -8.05
C LEU A 30 -19.80 27.88 -9.54
N ARG A 31 -19.59 26.72 -10.17
CA ARG A 31 -19.38 26.61 -11.62
C ARG A 31 -20.60 27.10 -12.42
N GLN A 32 -21.82 26.77 -11.97
CA GLN A 32 -23.03 27.32 -12.58
C GLN A 32 -23.10 28.85 -12.43
N TYR A 33 -22.71 29.39 -11.28
CA TYR A 33 -22.66 30.82 -11.04
C TYR A 33 -21.63 31.53 -11.93
N GLN A 34 -20.42 30.96 -12.07
CA GLN A 34 -19.36 31.43 -12.97
C GLN A 34 -19.88 31.52 -14.42
N LYS A 35 -20.57 30.48 -14.91
CA LYS A 35 -21.15 30.48 -16.26
C LYS A 35 -22.20 31.58 -16.46
N ARG A 36 -23.03 31.86 -15.45
CA ARG A 36 -24.03 32.95 -15.49
C ARG A 36 -23.35 34.32 -15.55
N ILE A 37 -22.32 34.55 -14.73
CA ILE A 37 -21.55 35.81 -14.76
C ILE A 37 -20.83 36.00 -16.09
N ALA A 38 -20.22 34.95 -16.64
CA ALA A 38 -19.52 35.01 -17.93
C ALA A 38 -20.47 35.46 -19.06
N GLN A 39 -21.68 34.89 -19.12
CA GLN A 39 -22.70 35.32 -20.08
C GLN A 39 -23.15 36.76 -19.86
N GLN A 40 -23.25 37.21 -18.61
CA GLN A 40 -23.59 38.59 -18.29
C GLN A 40 -22.49 39.56 -18.71
N LEU A 41 -21.21 39.19 -18.52
CA LEU A 41 -20.05 39.96 -18.96
C LEU A 41 -20.04 40.16 -20.48
N GLU A 42 -20.37 39.14 -21.27
CA GLU A 42 -20.47 39.25 -22.73
C GLU A 42 -21.56 40.25 -23.16
N ARG A 43 -22.73 40.19 -22.52
CA ARG A 43 -23.83 41.13 -22.77
C ARG A 43 -23.43 42.56 -22.41
N GLU A 44 -22.80 42.76 -21.25
CA GLU A 44 -22.33 44.07 -20.81
C GLU A 44 -21.22 44.62 -21.71
N ARG A 45 -20.33 43.76 -22.24
CA ARG A 45 -19.33 44.13 -23.26
C ARG A 45 -19.99 44.59 -24.56
N ALA A 46 -21.02 43.89 -25.04
CA ALA A 46 -21.76 44.30 -26.25
C ALA A 46 -22.50 45.63 -26.05
N LEU A 47 -23.18 45.81 -24.91
CA LEU A 47 -23.87 47.05 -24.56
C LEU A 47 -22.89 48.22 -24.42
N ALA A 48 -21.72 48.01 -23.81
CA ALA A 48 -20.69 49.04 -23.71
C ALA A 48 -20.20 49.47 -25.11
N ARG A 49 -20.01 48.53 -26.05
CA ARG A 49 -19.64 48.84 -27.44
C ARG A 49 -20.73 49.66 -28.14
N GLN A 50 -22.01 49.34 -27.93
CA GLN A 50 -23.12 50.11 -28.51
C GLN A 50 -23.18 51.54 -27.95
N LEU A 51 -23.07 51.72 -26.63
CA LEU A 51 -23.09 53.05 -26.01
C LEU A 51 -21.92 53.95 -26.44
N LEU A 52 -20.75 53.35 -26.76
CA LEU A 52 -19.62 54.08 -27.32
C LEU A 52 -19.90 54.56 -28.75
N ARG A 53 -20.59 53.77 -29.58
CA ARG A 53 -21.03 54.18 -30.93
C ARG A 53 -22.06 55.31 -30.86
N ASP A 54 -22.96 55.27 -29.88
CA ASP A 54 -23.97 56.31 -29.65
C ASP A 54 -23.40 57.60 -29.03
N GLY A 55 -22.09 57.69 -28.78
CA GLY A 55 -21.45 58.86 -28.17
C GLY A 55 -21.73 59.06 -26.66
N ARG A 56 -22.41 58.11 -26.01
CA ARG A 56 -22.82 58.19 -24.59
C ARG A 56 -21.72 57.72 -23.63
N LYS A 57 -20.62 58.48 -23.57
CA LYS A 57 -19.39 58.14 -22.83
C LYS A 57 -19.61 57.90 -21.32
N GLU A 58 -20.40 58.72 -20.63
CA GLU A 58 -20.62 58.57 -19.18
C GLU A 58 -21.32 57.25 -18.82
N ARG A 59 -22.32 56.85 -19.62
CA ARG A 59 -23.01 55.57 -19.43
C ARG A 59 -22.10 54.38 -19.74
N ALA A 60 -21.27 54.49 -20.79
CA ALA A 60 -20.28 53.48 -21.11
C ALA A 60 -19.25 53.29 -19.97
N LYS A 61 -18.78 54.39 -19.37
CA LYS A 61 -17.85 54.36 -18.23
C LYS A 61 -18.46 53.65 -17.01
N LEU A 62 -19.74 53.87 -16.72
CA LEU A 62 -20.45 53.18 -15.64
C LEU A 62 -20.54 51.66 -15.90
N LEU A 63 -20.89 51.24 -17.12
CA LEU A 63 -20.89 49.82 -17.49
C LEU A 63 -19.50 49.19 -17.37
N LEU A 64 -18.44 49.88 -17.78
CA LEU A 64 -17.07 49.37 -17.64
C LEU A 64 -16.66 49.20 -16.16
N LYS A 65 -17.12 50.07 -15.25
CA LYS A 65 -16.92 49.88 -13.81
C LYS A 65 -17.67 48.65 -13.29
N LYS A 66 -18.92 48.47 -13.71
CA LYS A 66 -19.73 47.28 -13.37
C LYS A 66 -19.08 45.99 -13.86
N LYS A 67 -18.61 46.01 -15.12
CA LYS A 67 -17.86 44.93 -15.76
C LYS A 67 -16.61 44.55 -14.94
N ARG A 68 -15.80 45.53 -14.54
CA ARG A 68 -14.59 45.28 -13.72
C ARG A 68 -14.92 44.64 -12.37
N TYR A 69 -16.02 45.06 -11.73
CA TYR A 69 -16.48 44.46 -10.48
C TYR A 69 -16.92 42.99 -10.66
N GLN A 70 -17.59 42.67 -11.77
CA GLN A 70 -17.96 41.28 -12.10
C GLN A 70 -16.74 40.41 -12.41
N GLU A 71 -15.74 40.95 -13.10
CA GLU A 71 -14.46 40.27 -13.33
C GLU A 71 -13.79 39.92 -11.99
N GLN A 72 -13.70 40.86 -11.05
CA GLN A 72 -13.18 40.59 -9.70
C GLN A 72 -13.99 39.53 -8.93
N LEU A 73 -15.31 39.49 -9.12
CA LEU A 73 -16.16 38.48 -8.49
C LEU A 73 -15.94 37.09 -9.10
N LEU A 74 -15.66 37.03 -10.40
CA LEU A 74 -15.30 35.82 -11.11
C LEU A 74 -13.97 35.27 -10.59
N ASP A 75 -12.94 36.11 -10.45
CA ASP A 75 -11.64 35.73 -9.87
C ASP A 75 -11.80 35.16 -8.44
N ARG A 76 -12.62 35.81 -7.60
CA ARG A 76 -12.92 35.29 -6.24
C ARG A 76 -13.62 33.94 -6.27
N THR A 77 -14.55 33.75 -7.20
CA THR A 77 -15.28 32.49 -7.36
C THR A 77 -14.35 31.37 -7.84
N GLU A 78 -13.41 31.67 -8.73
CA GLU A 78 -12.39 30.71 -9.18
C GLU A 78 -11.50 30.27 -8.02
N ASN A 79 -11.03 31.21 -7.18
CA ASN A 79 -10.26 30.88 -5.98
C ASN A 79 -11.05 29.99 -5.00
N GLN A 80 -12.35 30.23 -4.86
CA GLN A 80 -13.24 29.38 -4.03
C GLN A 80 -13.41 27.99 -4.63
N ILE A 81 -13.53 27.87 -5.96
CA ILE A 81 -13.60 26.57 -6.64
C ILE A 81 -12.31 25.79 -6.42
N SER A 82 -11.14 26.40 -6.63
CA SER A 82 -9.84 25.77 -6.39
C SER A 82 -9.67 25.33 -4.93
N SER A 83 -10.14 26.14 -3.99
CA SER A 83 -10.12 25.80 -2.56
C SER A 83 -11.01 24.59 -2.24
N LEU A 84 -12.21 24.52 -2.83
CA LEU A 84 -13.11 23.36 -2.69
C LEU A 84 -12.51 22.09 -3.31
N GLU A 85 -11.87 22.20 -4.47
CA GLU A 85 -11.20 21.08 -5.13
C GLU A 85 -10.03 20.55 -4.31
N ALA A 86 -9.22 21.44 -3.73
CA ALA A 86 -8.15 21.07 -2.80
C ALA A 86 -8.71 20.35 -1.56
N MET A 87 -9.78 20.85 -0.94
CA MET A 87 -10.40 20.18 0.22
C MET A 87 -10.93 18.79 -0.11
N VAL A 88 -11.52 18.59 -1.30
CA VAL A 88 -11.97 17.25 -1.74
C VAL A 88 -10.77 16.30 -1.86
N GLN A 89 -9.67 16.74 -2.47
CA GLN A 89 -8.45 15.94 -2.60
C GLN A 89 -7.85 15.60 -1.22
N SER A 90 -7.81 16.56 -0.29
CA SER A 90 -7.34 16.30 1.07
C SER A 90 -8.19 15.25 1.79
N ILE A 91 -9.51 15.26 1.61
CA ILE A 91 -10.40 14.24 2.22
C ILE A 91 -10.20 12.86 1.57
N GLU A 92 -9.94 12.81 0.26
CA GLU A 92 -9.63 11.56 -0.43
C GLU A 92 -8.25 11.01 0.01
N PHE A 93 -7.26 11.88 0.21
CA PHE A 93 -5.94 11.49 0.70
C PHE A 93 -5.98 11.00 2.15
N THR A 94 -6.63 11.73 3.06
CA THR A 94 -6.80 11.30 4.46
C THR A 94 -7.53 9.96 4.59
N GLN A 95 -8.42 9.60 3.65
CA GLN A 95 -9.02 8.26 3.61
C GLN A 95 -7.99 7.17 3.31
N ILE A 96 -7.02 7.45 2.45
CA ILE A 96 -5.92 6.53 2.17
C ILE A 96 -5.02 6.43 3.40
N GLU A 97 -4.67 7.56 4.02
CA GLU A 97 -3.87 7.58 5.25
C GLU A 97 -4.52 6.77 6.38
N MET A 98 -5.84 6.90 6.57
CA MET A 98 -6.58 6.09 7.55
C MET A 98 -6.44 4.59 7.27
N LYS A 99 -6.57 4.15 6.01
CA LYS A 99 -6.41 2.74 5.64
C LYS A 99 -4.98 2.24 5.88
N VAL A 100 -3.98 3.07 5.62
CA VAL A 100 -2.57 2.73 5.92
C VAL A 100 -2.37 2.57 7.43
N MET A 101 -2.92 3.49 8.23
CA MET A 101 -2.85 3.41 9.69
C MET A 101 -3.57 2.18 10.23
N GLU A 102 -4.74 1.83 9.69
CA GLU A 102 -5.46 0.59 10.03
C GLU A 102 -4.64 -0.66 9.69
N GLY A 103 -3.98 -0.68 8.54
CA GLY A 103 -3.08 -1.77 8.15
C GLY A 103 -1.88 -1.93 9.09
N LEU A 104 -1.26 -0.81 9.50
CA LEU A 104 -0.17 -0.81 10.48
C LEU A 104 -0.63 -1.28 11.87
N GLN A 105 -1.82 -0.86 12.31
CA GLN A 105 -2.41 -1.31 13.57
C GLN A 105 -2.67 -2.82 13.54
N PHE A 106 -3.28 -3.32 12.47
CA PHE A 106 -3.52 -4.76 12.30
C PHE A 106 -2.20 -5.56 12.25
N GLY A 107 -1.18 -5.04 11.56
CA GLY A 107 0.15 -5.62 11.56
C GLY A 107 0.77 -5.70 12.96
N ASN A 108 0.66 -4.61 13.75
CA ASN A 108 1.13 -4.56 15.13
C ASN A 108 0.36 -5.55 16.03
N GLU A 109 -0.96 -5.63 15.90
CA GLU A 109 -1.77 -6.63 16.61
C GLU A 109 -1.38 -8.06 16.26
N CYS A 110 -1.12 -8.34 14.97
CA CYS A 110 -0.66 -9.65 14.52
C CYS A 110 0.70 -10.01 15.12
N LEU A 111 1.65 -9.08 15.09
CA LEU A 111 2.96 -9.24 15.72
C LEU A 111 2.84 -9.45 17.23
N ASN A 112 1.98 -8.71 17.92
CA ASN A 112 1.74 -8.89 19.35
C ASN A 112 1.15 -10.27 19.65
N LYS A 113 0.23 -10.78 18.83
CA LYS A 113 -0.30 -12.14 18.96
C LYS A 113 0.80 -13.18 18.72
N MET A 114 1.67 -12.98 17.73
CA MET A 114 2.82 -13.86 17.50
C MET A 114 3.79 -13.85 18.70
N HIS A 115 4.10 -12.68 19.26
CA HIS A 115 4.92 -12.57 20.48
C HIS A 115 4.27 -13.20 21.71
N GLN A 116 2.93 -13.19 21.82
CA GLN A 116 2.21 -13.88 22.89
C GLN A 116 2.23 -15.40 22.72
N VAL A 117 2.20 -15.90 21.48
CA VAL A 117 2.25 -17.35 21.20
C VAL A 117 3.69 -17.89 21.27
N MET A 118 4.69 -17.09 20.90
CA MET A 118 6.10 -17.35 21.19
C MET A 118 6.48 -16.88 22.59
N SER A 119 5.60 -17.13 23.57
CA SER A 119 5.67 -16.58 24.92
C SER A 119 7.08 -16.70 25.51
N ILE A 120 7.35 -15.75 26.42
CA ILE A 120 8.51 -15.68 27.32
C ILE A 120 8.95 -17.05 27.86
N GLU A 121 8.04 -18.01 28.04
CA GLU A 121 8.32 -19.38 28.47
C GLU A 121 9.24 -20.16 27.51
N GLU A 122 9.10 -19.99 26.19
CA GLU A 122 9.99 -20.61 25.20
C GLU A 122 11.37 -19.95 25.21
N VAL A 123 11.41 -18.62 25.42
CA VAL A 123 12.66 -17.86 25.51
C VAL A 123 13.38 -18.16 26.83
N GLU A 124 12.67 -18.27 27.94
CA GLU A 124 13.19 -18.69 29.26
C GLU A 124 13.71 -20.12 29.19
N ARG A 125 12.97 -21.05 28.56
CA ARG A 125 13.45 -22.43 28.39
C ARG A 125 14.72 -22.51 27.54
N ILE A 126 14.82 -21.75 26.44
CA ILE A 126 16.04 -21.70 25.63
C ILE A 126 17.21 -21.11 26.44
N LEU A 127 16.99 -20.07 27.23
CA LEU A 127 18.02 -19.49 28.07
C LEU A 127 18.50 -20.49 29.15
N ASP A 128 17.57 -21.17 29.81
CA ASP A 128 17.89 -22.21 30.79
C ASP A 128 18.67 -23.38 30.14
N GLU A 129 18.21 -23.89 28.99
CA GLU A 129 18.89 -24.94 28.21
C GLU A 129 20.31 -24.51 27.79
N THR A 130 20.51 -23.25 27.38
CA THR A 130 21.86 -22.74 27.04
C THR A 130 22.75 -22.57 28.27
N GLN A 131 22.20 -22.16 29.40
CA GLN A 131 22.95 -22.00 30.64
C GLN A 131 23.39 -23.38 31.18
N GLU A 132 22.50 -24.37 31.18
CA GLU A 132 22.82 -25.75 31.52
C GLU A 132 23.91 -26.34 30.59
N ALA A 133 23.83 -26.08 29.28
CA ALA A 133 24.86 -26.53 28.34
C ALA A 133 26.24 -25.88 28.60
N VAL A 134 26.27 -24.60 28.96
CA VAL A 134 27.51 -23.91 29.34
C VAL A 134 28.06 -24.45 30.66
N GLU A 135 27.21 -24.75 31.64
CA GLU A 135 27.61 -25.37 32.90
C GLU A 135 28.14 -26.79 32.69
N TYR A 136 27.52 -27.57 31.81
CA TYR A 136 28.01 -28.89 31.41
C TYR A 136 29.37 -28.80 30.70
N GLN A 137 29.56 -27.84 29.79
CA GLN A 137 30.85 -27.60 29.16
C GLN A 137 31.91 -27.20 30.20
N ARG A 138 31.58 -26.33 31.16
CA ARG A 138 32.49 -25.98 32.25
C ARG A 138 32.84 -27.17 33.14
N GLN A 139 31.90 -28.06 33.40
CA GLN A 139 32.17 -29.31 34.13
C GLN A 139 33.10 -30.22 33.33
N ILE A 140 32.91 -30.33 32.01
CA ILE A 140 33.85 -31.03 31.13
C ILE A 140 35.24 -30.37 31.22
N ASP A 141 35.31 -29.05 31.09
CA ASP A 141 36.57 -28.31 31.14
C ASP A 141 37.27 -28.47 32.50
N GLU A 142 36.53 -28.48 33.62
CA GLU A 142 37.06 -28.70 34.97
C GLU A 142 37.54 -30.15 35.18
N LEU A 143 36.78 -31.14 34.70
CA LEU A 143 37.18 -32.55 34.74
C LEU A 143 38.42 -32.81 33.89
N LEU A 144 38.52 -32.16 32.72
CA LEU A 144 39.67 -32.24 31.84
C LEU A 144 40.88 -31.55 32.47
N ALA A 145 40.74 -30.32 33.00
CA ALA A 145 41.81 -29.56 33.63
C ALA A 145 42.45 -30.25 34.85
N GLY A 146 41.70 -31.08 35.58
CA GLY A 146 42.23 -31.87 36.70
C GLY A 146 42.94 -33.17 36.32
N SER A 147 42.89 -33.58 35.04
CA SER A 147 43.31 -34.91 34.57
C SER A 147 44.58 -34.94 33.72
N PHE A 148 45.01 -33.80 33.17
CA PHE A 148 46.23 -33.71 32.37
C PHE A 148 47.45 -33.38 33.24
N THR A 149 48.56 -34.08 33.01
CA THR A 149 49.85 -33.70 33.59
C THR A 149 50.56 -32.68 32.70
N GLN A 150 51.54 -31.96 33.24
CA GLN A 150 52.29 -30.95 32.48
C GLN A 150 53.00 -31.55 31.24
N GLU A 151 53.37 -32.82 31.30
CA GLU A 151 53.96 -33.55 30.15
C GLU A 151 52.91 -33.85 29.06
N ASP A 152 51.66 -34.10 29.44
CA ASP A 152 50.55 -34.31 28.49
C ASP A 152 50.15 -32.99 27.80
N GLU A 153 50.17 -31.87 28.53
CA GLU A 153 49.90 -30.53 27.98
C GLU A 153 50.95 -30.13 26.93
N ASP A 154 52.23 -30.41 27.18
CA ASP A 154 53.32 -30.14 26.24
C ASP A 154 53.21 -31.01 24.97
N ALA A 155 52.85 -32.30 25.11
CA ALA A 155 52.63 -33.19 23.97
C ALA A 155 51.42 -32.76 23.11
N ILE A 156 50.32 -32.33 23.74
CA ILE A 156 49.14 -31.81 23.05
C ILE A 156 49.47 -30.50 22.31
N LEU A 157 50.28 -29.62 22.92
CA LEU A 157 50.74 -28.38 22.27
C LEU A 157 51.61 -28.66 21.05
N GLU A 158 52.50 -29.65 21.11
CA GLU A 158 53.28 -30.10 19.95
C GLU A 158 52.37 -30.67 18.84
N GLU A 159 51.40 -31.52 19.17
CA GLU A 159 50.43 -32.06 18.20
C GLU A 159 49.57 -30.94 17.57
N LEU A 160 49.10 -29.98 18.38
CA LEU A 160 48.33 -28.84 17.90
C LEU A 160 49.18 -27.95 16.97
N SER A 161 50.45 -27.74 17.31
CA SER A 161 51.39 -27.02 16.45
C SER A 161 51.57 -27.73 15.10
N ALA A 162 51.73 -29.06 15.10
CA ALA A 162 51.84 -29.87 13.89
C ALA A 162 50.59 -29.76 12.99
N ILE A 163 49.39 -29.82 13.58
CA ILE A 163 48.12 -29.67 12.82
C ILE A 163 47.99 -28.25 12.24
N THR A 164 48.37 -27.21 13.00
CA THR A 164 48.35 -25.83 12.49
C THR A 164 49.39 -25.59 11.41
N GLN A 165 50.54 -26.28 11.44
CA GLN A 165 51.56 -26.22 10.39
C GLN A 165 51.14 -26.99 9.13
N GLU A 166 50.48 -28.15 9.28
CA GLU A 166 49.98 -28.97 8.16
C GLU A 166 48.81 -28.31 7.41
N GLN A 167 48.06 -27.40 8.05
CA GLN A 167 46.96 -26.66 7.42
C GLN A 167 47.33 -25.26 6.88
N ILE A 168 48.61 -24.97 6.64
CA ILE A 168 49.02 -23.71 5.98
C ILE A 168 49.94 -24.01 4.78
N GLU A 169 49.43 -24.78 3.81
CA GLU A 169 49.71 -24.54 2.40
C GLU A 169 48.41 -24.08 1.74
N LEU A 170 48.04 -22.83 2.01
CA LEU A 170 47.05 -22.13 1.19
C LEU A 170 47.68 -21.91 -0.19
N PRO A 171 47.11 -22.45 -1.29
CA PRO A 171 47.59 -22.13 -2.63
C PRO A 171 47.50 -20.61 -2.85
N GLU A 172 48.52 -20.06 -3.49
CA GLU A 172 48.65 -18.62 -3.76
C GLU A 172 47.35 -18.10 -4.38
N VAL A 173 46.69 -17.15 -3.69
CA VAL A 173 45.40 -16.58 -4.12
C VAL A 173 45.57 -16.07 -5.55
N PRO A 174 44.79 -16.56 -6.53
CA PRO A 174 44.85 -16.07 -7.90
C PRO A 174 44.69 -14.55 -7.91
N SER A 175 45.66 -13.84 -8.50
CA SER A 175 45.69 -12.38 -8.61
C SER A 175 44.75 -11.87 -9.72
N GLU A 176 43.58 -12.48 -9.88
CA GLU A 176 42.56 -11.97 -10.79
C GLU A 176 41.71 -10.92 -10.05
N PRO A 177 41.48 -9.73 -10.65
CA PRO A 177 40.65 -8.72 -10.02
C PRO A 177 39.23 -9.28 -9.85
N LEU A 178 38.74 -9.23 -8.62
CA LEU A 178 37.35 -9.56 -8.27
C LEU A 178 36.39 -8.80 -9.21
N PRO A 179 35.36 -9.46 -9.76
CA PRO A 179 34.35 -8.77 -10.54
C PRO A 179 33.74 -7.65 -9.69
N GLU A 180 33.80 -6.42 -10.20
CA GLU A 180 33.18 -5.27 -9.57
C GLU A 180 31.70 -5.57 -9.30
N LYS A 181 31.30 -5.35 -8.05
CA LYS A 181 29.93 -5.19 -7.54
C LYS A 181 28.84 -5.77 -8.45
N ILE A 182 28.21 -6.85 -7.99
CA ILE A 182 26.85 -7.20 -8.41
C ILE A 182 25.99 -5.93 -8.25
N PRO A 183 25.48 -5.32 -9.34
CA PRO A 183 24.57 -4.20 -9.24
C PRO A 183 23.20 -4.76 -8.85
N GLY A 184 22.97 -4.93 -7.55
CA GLY A 184 21.75 -5.55 -7.04
C GLY A 184 21.39 -5.20 -5.60
N ILE A 185 22.19 -4.37 -4.93
CA ILE A 185 21.79 -3.68 -3.70
C ILE A 185 22.11 -2.20 -3.87
N SER A 186 21.67 -1.64 -4.99
CA SER A 186 21.37 -0.21 -5.08
C SER A 186 19.86 -0.09 -4.91
N MET A 187 19.46 0.51 -3.79
CA MET A 187 18.31 1.41 -3.66
C MET A 187 17.26 1.23 -4.76
N PHE A 188 16.26 0.39 -4.48
CA PHE A 188 15.16 0.09 -5.39
C PHE A 188 14.53 1.40 -5.91
N ASP A 189 14.47 1.58 -7.23
CA ASP A 189 13.93 2.79 -7.83
C ASP A 189 12.45 2.94 -7.44
N SER A 190 12.08 4.11 -6.91
CA SER A 190 10.75 4.36 -6.33
C SER A 190 9.59 4.16 -7.33
N SER A 191 9.89 4.17 -8.64
CA SER A 191 8.93 3.90 -9.70
C SER A 191 8.58 2.42 -9.82
N GLU A 192 9.54 1.51 -9.70
CA GLU A 192 9.28 0.05 -9.77
C GLU A 192 8.52 -0.44 -8.54
N TRP A 193 8.77 0.18 -7.37
CA TRP A 193 8.03 -0.11 -6.15
C TRP A 193 6.57 0.33 -6.23
N LEU A 194 6.27 1.44 -6.93
CA LEU A 194 4.91 1.93 -7.13
C LEU A 194 4.14 1.04 -8.12
N GLU A 195 4.77 0.55 -9.17
CA GLU A 195 4.16 -0.43 -10.08
C GLU A 195 3.86 -1.75 -9.37
N PHE A 196 4.80 -2.24 -8.55
CA PHE A 196 4.61 -3.44 -7.74
C PHE A 196 3.49 -3.25 -6.69
N ALA A 197 3.43 -2.09 -6.04
CA ALA A 197 2.37 -1.75 -5.10
C ALA A 197 0.99 -1.61 -5.78
N GLU A 198 0.91 -1.01 -6.96
CA GLU A 198 -0.32 -0.94 -7.75
C GLU A 198 -0.80 -2.32 -8.19
N GLN A 199 0.13 -3.21 -8.58
CA GLN A 199 -0.18 -4.59 -8.93
C GLN A 199 -0.68 -5.40 -7.72
N TRP A 200 -0.06 -5.20 -6.55
CA TRP A 200 -0.50 -5.85 -5.30
C TRP A 200 -1.86 -5.32 -4.81
N ILE A 201 -2.15 -4.03 -5.01
CA ILE A 201 -3.47 -3.44 -4.74
C ILE A 201 -4.55 -3.99 -5.68
N LEU A 202 -4.21 -4.26 -6.95
CA LEU A 202 -5.12 -4.88 -7.93
C LEU A 202 -5.34 -6.37 -7.71
N GLU A 203 -4.33 -7.10 -7.23
CA GLU A 203 -4.39 -8.53 -6.90
C GLU A 203 -4.96 -8.81 -5.50
N GLY A 204 -5.33 -7.75 -4.77
CA GLY A 204 -6.00 -7.83 -3.47
C GLY A 204 -7.16 -8.83 -3.51
N ASN A 205 -7.00 -9.89 -2.71
CA ASN A 205 -8.01 -10.87 -2.29
C ASN A 205 -8.03 -12.25 -3.00
N LYS A 206 -6.87 -12.89 -3.19
CA LYS A 206 -6.78 -14.35 -3.45
C LYS A 206 -5.64 -15.04 -2.69
N THR A 207 -5.73 -15.06 -1.37
CA THR A 207 -5.14 -16.17 -0.59
C THR A 207 -6.11 -16.55 0.50
N GLU A 208 -6.96 -17.52 0.17
CA GLU A 208 -7.82 -18.19 1.13
C GLU A 208 -6.96 -18.84 2.22
N CYS A 209 -7.27 -18.48 3.46
CA CYS A 209 -6.84 -19.18 4.66
C CYS A 209 -7.50 -20.57 4.69
N SER A 210 -6.77 -21.62 4.33
CA SER A 210 -7.10 -23.05 4.50
C SER A 210 -5.81 -23.84 4.19
N GLN A 211 -5.16 -24.61 5.07
CA GLN A 211 -5.62 -25.55 6.10
C GLN A 211 -4.50 -25.76 7.15
N PRO A 212 -4.81 -26.28 8.36
CA PRO A 212 -3.79 -26.73 9.30
C PRO A 212 -3.09 -28.01 8.80
N PHE A 213 -1.77 -28.02 8.89
CA PHE A 213 -0.90 -29.14 8.58
C PHE A 213 -1.07 -30.24 9.65
N SER A 214 -1.93 -31.24 9.40
CA SER A 214 -2.04 -32.41 10.27
C SER A 214 -0.95 -33.43 9.96
N LEU A 215 0.03 -33.56 10.85
CA LEU A 215 0.92 -34.73 10.91
C LEU A 215 0.12 -35.99 11.26
N GLY A 216 0.22 -37.02 10.42
CA GLY A 216 -0.30 -38.35 10.73
C GLY A 216 0.07 -39.35 9.65
N ARG A 217 1.17 -40.08 9.83
CA ARG A 217 1.57 -41.22 8.99
C ARG A 217 1.58 -42.47 9.88
N GLY A 218 0.71 -43.45 9.61
CA GLY A 218 0.71 -44.72 10.37
C GLY A 218 -0.46 -45.70 10.15
N HIS A 219 -0.55 -46.29 8.94
CA HIS A 219 -0.90 -47.70 8.65
C HIS A 219 -2.08 -48.45 9.33
N ARG A 220 -3.12 -48.82 8.54
CA ARG A 220 -3.52 -50.21 8.13
C ARG A 220 -5.02 -50.33 7.77
N GLY A 221 -5.34 -51.00 6.65
CA GLY A 221 -6.62 -51.71 6.43
C GLY A 221 -7.48 -51.29 5.23
N LEU A 222 -7.46 -52.09 4.16
CA LEU A 222 -8.45 -52.16 3.05
C LEU A 222 -9.74 -52.89 3.52
N PRO A 223 -10.82 -53.07 2.70
CA PRO A 223 -11.36 -52.29 1.55
C PRO A 223 -12.89 -52.02 1.67
N GLY A 224 -13.47 -51.15 0.83
CA GLY A 224 -14.94 -51.12 0.65
C GLY A 224 -15.50 -49.88 -0.08
N GLN A 225 -15.81 -50.07 -1.38
CA GLN A 225 -16.91 -49.51 -2.21
C GLN A 225 -17.66 -48.28 -1.62
N ALA A 226 -17.92 -47.17 -2.33
CA ALA A 226 -18.61 -47.11 -3.63
C ALA A 226 -18.79 -45.63 -4.10
N LEU A 227 -19.06 -45.48 -5.41
CA LEU A 227 -19.90 -44.44 -6.07
C LEU A 227 -19.33 -43.03 -6.34
N LEU A 228 -18.84 -42.85 -7.58
CA LEU A 228 -19.15 -41.69 -8.44
C LEU A 228 -20.64 -41.75 -8.86
N PRO A 229 -21.36 -40.63 -9.05
CA PRO A 229 -21.24 -39.74 -10.24
C PRO A 229 -21.50 -38.24 -9.90
N GLY A 230 -21.31 -37.21 -10.72
CA GLY A 230 -20.96 -37.00 -12.12
C GLY A 230 -21.26 -35.52 -12.48
N CYS A 231 -20.53 -34.97 -13.46
CA CYS A 231 -20.84 -33.81 -14.34
C CYS A 231 -21.12 -32.42 -13.67
N VAL A 232 -20.69 -31.26 -14.18
CA VAL A 232 -20.84 -30.74 -15.55
C VAL A 232 -19.79 -29.64 -15.79
N ALA A 233 -19.01 -29.78 -16.86
CA ALA A 233 -18.32 -28.67 -17.52
C ALA A 233 -19.34 -27.83 -18.31
N ARG A 234 -19.28 -26.50 -18.19
CA ARG A 234 -19.92 -25.57 -19.13
C ARG A 234 -18.90 -24.57 -19.65
N GLY A 235 -18.40 -24.86 -20.85
CA GLY A 235 -17.89 -23.84 -21.77
C GLY A 235 -19.01 -23.30 -22.68
N HIS A 236 -18.61 -22.36 -23.54
CA HIS A 236 -19.36 -21.55 -24.54
C HIS A 236 -19.68 -20.13 -24.06
N ALA A 237 -19.46 -19.06 -24.83
CA ALA A 237 -18.87 -18.94 -26.15
C ALA A 237 -18.45 -17.47 -26.41
N CYS A 238 -17.51 -17.37 -27.34
CA CYS A 238 -17.09 -16.18 -28.08
C CYS A 238 -18.26 -15.50 -28.80
N LEU A 239 -18.25 -14.16 -28.89
CA LEU A 239 -18.92 -13.42 -29.97
C LEU A 239 -18.04 -12.23 -30.37
N ALA A 240 -17.80 -12.19 -31.67
CA ALA A 240 -16.80 -11.42 -32.36
C ALA A 240 -17.26 -10.00 -32.74
N LEU A 241 -16.27 -9.14 -32.99
CA LEU A 241 -16.14 -8.17 -34.08
C LEU A 241 -17.37 -7.35 -34.52
N GLY A 242 -17.28 -6.04 -34.25
CA GLY A 242 -17.23 -5.02 -35.30
C GLY A 242 -18.54 -4.40 -35.78
N LEU A 243 -18.71 -3.11 -35.50
CA LEU A 243 -19.29 -2.10 -36.40
C LEU A 243 -18.97 -0.70 -35.86
N GLY A 244 -18.28 0.10 -36.69
CA GLY A 244 -17.89 1.46 -36.37
C GLY A 244 -19.03 2.48 -36.47
N LEU A 245 -18.66 3.75 -36.23
CA LEU A 245 -19.33 5.06 -36.39
C LEU A 245 -19.01 5.86 -35.12
N GLY A 246 -18.35 7.01 -35.07
CA GLY A 246 -17.75 7.92 -36.03
C GLY A 246 -17.24 9.11 -35.21
N PHE A 247 -15.96 9.45 -35.34
CA PHE A 247 -15.36 10.66 -34.76
C PHE A 247 -15.82 11.89 -35.54
N PRO A 248 -16.37 12.94 -34.90
CA PRO A 248 -16.24 14.29 -35.42
C PRO A 248 -14.92 14.87 -34.89
N GLY A 249 -14.03 15.21 -35.81
CA GLY A 249 -12.72 15.76 -35.49
C GLY A 249 -12.69 17.27 -35.33
N VAL A 250 -11.44 17.73 -35.48
CA VAL A 250 -10.95 19.07 -35.80
C VAL A 250 -10.63 19.95 -34.60
N GLY A 251 -9.37 20.40 -34.56
CA GLY A 251 -8.98 21.65 -33.92
C GLY A 251 -7.58 21.63 -33.40
#